data_AF-A0A9D7XSU1-F1
#
_entry.id   AF-A0A9D7XSU1-F1
#
_cell.length_a   1.000
_cell.length_b   1.000
_cell.length_c   1.000
_cell.angle_alpha   90.00
_cell.angle_beta   90.00
_cell.angle_gamma   90.00
#
_symmetry.space_group_name_H-M   'P 1'
#
loop_
_entity.id
_entity.type
_entity.pdbx_description
1 polymer ?
#
loop_
_entity_poly.entity_id
_entity_poly.type
_entity_poly.pdbx_seq_one_letter_code
_entity_poly.pdbx_strand_id
1 'polypeptide(L)'
;MDEIMIFLCGVYCIGFAIFHTQFWRIFNWKTDLNNLQPANKAIMQIANVRLIYFFVFAAAICFIFPKELLNTRLGNFFLAGMSLFWLGRTIEQFVFLKIDHPMVHLLTYVFIIGALLFAIPILI
;
A
#
# COMPACT_ATOMS: atom_id res chain seq x y z
N MET A 1 -0.06 -13.75 -19.86
CA MET A 1 -1.05 -12.73 -19.46
C MET A 1 -0.99 -12.53 -17.95
N ASP A 2 -0.76 -13.60 -17.20
CA ASP A 2 -0.80 -13.59 -15.73
C ASP A 2 0.42 -12.88 -15.11
N GLU A 3 1.61 -13.02 -15.69
CA GLU A 3 2.81 -12.28 -15.24
C GLU A 3 2.64 -10.75 -15.39
N ILE A 4 1.85 -10.28 -16.36
CA ILE A 4 1.55 -8.85 -16.52
C ILE A 4 0.76 -8.34 -15.30
N MET A 5 -0.16 -9.14 -14.77
CA MET A 5 -0.92 -8.75 -13.59
C MET A 5 -0.03 -8.61 -12.36
N ILE A 6 0.98 -9.47 -12.22
CA ILE A 6 1.99 -9.36 -11.16
C ILE A 6 2.85 -8.10 -11.35
N PHE A 7 3.25 -7.77 -12.58
CA PHE A 7 3.96 -6.51 -12.82
C PHE A 7 3.11 -5.28 -12.52
N LEU A 8 1.80 -5.32 -12.81
CA LEU A 8 0.88 -4.26 -12.41
C LEU A 8 0.79 -4.13 -10.88
N CYS A 9 0.78 -5.25 -10.14
CA CYS A 9 0.89 -5.24 -8.68
C CYS A 9 2.16 -4.50 -8.21
N GLY A 10 3.29 -4.78 -8.87
CA GLY A 10 4.56 -4.12 -8.59
C GLY A 10 4.54 -2.62 -8.87
N VAL A 11 4.00 -2.20 -10.03
CA VAL A 11 3.85 -0.79 -10.39
C VAL A 11 2.94 -0.06 -9.39
N TYR A 12 1.84 -0.70 -9.00
CA TYR A 12 0.93 -0.18 -7.99
C TYR A 12 1.65 0.05 -6.64
N CYS A 13 2.48 -0.90 -6.19
CA CYS A 13 3.30 -0.74 -4.99
C CYS A 13 4.32 0.41 -5.11
N ILE A 14 4.99 0.56 -6.25
CA ILE A 14 5.89 1.71 -6.49
C ILE A 14 5.13 3.03 -6.42
N GLY A 15 3.95 3.11 -7.03
CA GLY A 15 3.08 4.29 -6.95
C GLY A 15 2.78 4.68 -5.50
N PHE A 16 2.49 3.70 -4.64
CA PHE A 16 2.27 3.94 -3.22
C PHE A 16 3.51 4.34 -2.43
N ALA A 17 4.66 3.74 -2.72
CA ALA A 17 5.93 4.16 -2.15
C ALA A 17 6.20 5.63 -2.45
N ILE A 18 6.05 6.04 -3.73
CA ILE A 18 6.21 7.43 -4.16
C ILE A 18 5.18 8.33 -3.47
N PHE A 19 3.90 7.95 -3.45
CA PHE A 19 2.85 8.71 -2.77
C PHE A 19 3.20 8.99 -1.30
N HIS A 20 3.74 8.01 -0.57
CA HIS A 20 4.14 8.17 0.83
C HIS A 20 5.38 9.06 1.01
N THR A 21 6.29 9.13 0.03
CA THR A 21 7.37 10.14 0.05
C THR A 21 6.84 11.57 -0.01
N GLN A 22 5.62 11.78 -0.50
CA GLN A 22 5.01 13.11 -0.61
C GLN A 22 4.25 13.54 0.64
N PHE A 23 4.10 12.67 1.66
CA PHE A 23 3.33 13.01 2.87
C PHE A 23 3.88 14.23 3.60
N TRP A 24 5.21 14.40 3.62
CA TRP A 24 5.84 15.58 4.21
C TRP A 24 5.39 16.90 3.58
N ARG A 25 5.03 16.87 2.29
CA ARG A 25 4.55 18.03 1.53
C ARG A 25 3.02 18.13 1.57
N ILE A 26 2.31 17.05 1.24
CA ILE A 26 0.85 17.04 1.10
C ILE A 26 0.16 17.36 2.44
N PHE A 27 0.70 16.81 3.54
CA PHE A 27 0.14 16.98 4.88
C PHE A 27 0.94 17.94 5.75
N ASN A 28 1.84 18.73 5.16
CA ASN A 28 2.66 19.72 5.87
C ASN A 28 3.37 19.16 7.13
N TRP A 29 3.79 17.89 7.13
CA TRP A 29 4.32 17.23 8.34
C TRP A 29 5.57 17.88 8.92
N LYS A 30 6.29 18.69 8.15
CA LYS A 30 7.41 19.49 8.68
C LYS A 30 6.97 20.45 9.79
N THR A 31 5.73 20.92 9.71
CA THR A 31 5.12 21.85 10.66
C THR A 31 4.18 21.10 11.60
N ASP A 32 3.21 20.36 11.04
CA ASP A 32 2.08 19.84 11.79
C ASP A 32 2.48 18.76 12.81
N LEU A 33 3.50 17.94 12.49
CA LEU A 33 3.97 16.93 13.45
C LEU A 33 4.75 17.52 14.62
N ASN A 34 5.19 18.79 14.58
CA ASN A 34 5.87 19.42 15.71
C ASN A 34 4.92 19.67 16.90
N ASN A 35 3.61 19.62 16.66
CA ASN A 35 2.59 19.73 17.70
C ASN A 35 2.37 18.42 18.48
N LEU A 36 3.00 17.32 18.04
CA LEU A 36 2.90 16.02 18.71
C LEU A 36 3.98 15.86 19.78
N GLN A 37 3.68 15.03 20.78
CA GLN A 37 4.70 14.55 21.72
C GLN A 37 5.88 13.90 20.97
N PRO A 38 7.13 14.06 21.43
CA PRO A 38 8.31 13.57 20.70
C PRO A 38 8.24 12.10 20.29
N ALA A 39 7.73 11.24 21.17
CA ALA A 39 7.53 9.82 20.90
C ALA A 39 6.53 9.59 19.74
N ASN A 40 5.38 10.26 19.77
CA ASN A 40 4.35 10.10 18.73
C ASN A 40 4.82 10.63 17.37
N LYS A 41 5.55 11.76 17.37
CA LYS A 41 6.20 12.29 16.15
C LYS A 41 7.17 11.27 15.55
N ALA A 42 8.01 10.66 16.38
CA ALA A 42 8.98 9.65 15.93
C ALA A 42 8.26 8.40 15.39
N ILE A 43 7.23 7.89 16.09
CA ILE A 43 6.45 6.73 15.66
C ILE A 43 5.82 6.97 14.29
N MET A 44 5.21 8.13 14.07
CA MET A 44 4.60 8.48 12.76
C MET A 44 5.63 8.52 11.63
N GLN A 45 6.82 9.08 11.87
CA GLN A 45 7.91 9.12 10.90
C GLN A 45 8.44 7.72 10.58
N ILE A 46 8.70 6.92 11.61
CA ILE A 46 9.17 5.54 11.46
C ILE A 46 8.14 4.72 10.68
N ALA A 47 6.86 4.81 11.04
CA ALA A 47 5.78 4.10 10.35
C ALA A 47 5.74 4.45 8.86
N ASN A 48 5.78 5.73 8.50
CA ASN A 48 5.75 6.14 7.09
C ASN A 48 6.99 5.64 6.32
N VAL A 49 8.18 5.76 6.90
CA VAL A 49 9.42 5.31 6.26
C VAL A 49 9.47 3.78 6.12
N ARG A 50 9.00 3.03 7.12
CA ARG A 50 8.90 1.56 7.04
C ARG A 50 7.87 1.14 6.00
N LEU A 51 6.78 1.88 5.85
CA LEU A 51 5.77 1.59 4.85
C LEU A 51 6.27 1.86 3.42
N ILE A 52 7.04 2.93 3.21
CA ILE A 52 7.76 3.17 1.93
C ILE A 52 8.69 1.99 1.62
N TYR A 53 9.52 1.58 2.59
CA TYR A 53 10.41 0.42 2.42
C TYR A 53 9.63 -0.84 2.06
N PHE A 54 8.54 -1.13 2.79
CA PHE A 54 7.70 -2.30 2.54
C PHE A 54 7.11 -2.31 1.13
N PHE A 55 6.61 -1.17 0.64
CA PHE A 55 6.08 -1.08 -0.72
C PHE A 55 7.16 -1.25 -1.80
N VAL A 56 8.36 -0.69 -1.59
CA VAL A 56 9.49 -0.93 -2.50
C VAL A 56 9.88 -2.41 -2.49
N PHE A 57 9.91 -3.04 -1.32
CA PHE A 57 10.22 -4.46 -1.18
C PHE A 57 9.16 -5.35 -1.85
N ALA A 58 7.87 -5.09 -1.62
CA ALA A 58 6.77 -5.81 -2.26
C ALA A 58 6.81 -5.65 -3.79
N ALA A 59 7.11 -4.44 -4.29
CA ALA A 59 7.31 -4.20 -5.71
C ALA A 59 8.49 -5.00 -6.28
N ALA A 60 9.63 -5.04 -5.57
CA ALA A 60 10.78 -5.82 -5.97
C ALA A 60 10.45 -7.31 -6.06
N ILE A 61 9.67 -7.86 -5.12
CA ILE A 61 9.19 -9.25 -5.20
C ILE A 61 8.35 -9.47 -6.46
N CYS A 62 7.42 -8.55 -6.75
CA CYS A 62 6.57 -8.64 -7.94
C CYS A 62 7.38 -8.63 -9.26
N PHE A 63 8.44 -7.84 -9.34
CA PHE A 63 9.25 -7.75 -10.55
C PHE A 63 10.30 -8.86 -10.68
N ILE A 64 10.86 -9.35 -9.56
CA ILE A 64 11.94 -10.33 -9.57
C ILE A 64 11.41 -11.77 -9.60
N PHE A 65 10.29 -12.03 -8.90
CA PHE A 65 9.76 -13.39 -8.71
C PHE A 65 8.30 -13.57 -9.21
N PRO A 66 7.94 -13.08 -10.41
CA PRO A 66 6.54 -13.14 -10.87
C PRO A 66 6.03 -14.57 -11.04
N LYS A 67 6.89 -15.49 -11.48
CA LYS A 67 6.53 -16.89 -11.68
C LYS A 67 6.33 -17.61 -10.36
N GLU A 68 7.17 -17.34 -9.37
CA GLU A 68 7.07 -17.93 -8.04
C GLU A 68 5.81 -17.42 -7.32
N LEU A 69 5.47 -16.14 -7.51
CA LEU A 69 4.24 -15.56 -6.98
C LEU A 69 3.00 -16.29 -7.50
N LEU A 70 2.96 -16.63 -8.79
CA LEU A 70 1.83 -17.32 -9.42
C LEU A 70 1.78 -18.83 -9.14
N ASN A 71 2.94 -19.50 -9.14
CA ASN A 71 2.98 -20.95 -9.22
C ASN A 71 3.26 -21.66 -7.88
N THR A 72 3.53 -20.90 -6.80
CA THR A 72 3.87 -21.49 -5.50
C THR A 72 2.83 -21.16 -4.43
N ARG A 73 2.67 -22.05 -3.45
CA ARG A 73 1.81 -21.80 -2.28
C ARG A 73 2.26 -20.58 -1.49
N LEU A 74 3.57 -20.38 -1.34
CA LEU A 74 4.13 -19.21 -0.66
C LEU A 74 3.83 -17.93 -1.44
N GLY A 75 3.96 -17.96 -2.76
CA GLY A 75 3.62 -16.86 -3.65
C GLY A 75 2.15 -16.45 -3.55
N ASN A 76 1.24 -17.40 -3.66
CA ASN A 76 -0.19 -17.16 -3.52
C ASN A 76 -0.56 -16.67 -2.11
N PHE A 77 0.11 -17.16 -1.07
CA PHE A 77 -0.07 -16.65 0.29
C PHE A 77 0.39 -15.19 0.42
N PHE A 78 1.50 -14.82 -0.21
CA PHE A 78 1.96 -13.43 -0.26
C PHE A 78 0.94 -12.54 -0.98
N LEU A 79 0.45 -12.95 -2.15
CA LEU A 79 -0.57 -12.20 -2.91
C LEU A 79 -1.86 -12.03 -2.09
N ALA A 80 -2.33 -13.09 -1.42
CA ALA A 80 -3.50 -13.03 -0.55
C ALA A 80 -3.27 -12.08 0.63
N GLY A 81 -2.08 -12.13 1.25
CA GLY A 81 -1.69 -11.22 2.32
C GLY A 81 -1.69 -9.75 1.88
N MET A 82 -1.18 -9.46 0.68
CA MET A 82 -1.21 -8.12 0.09
C MET A 82 -2.64 -7.67 -0.24
N SER A 83 -3.49 -8.56 -0.76
CA SER A 83 -4.90 -8.26 -0.99
C SER A 83 -5.62 -7.89 0.33
N LEU A 84 -5.41 -8.69 1.38
CA LEU A 84 -5.96 -8.42 2.71
C LEU A 84 -5.41 -7.14 3.33
N PHE A 85 -4.13 -6.81 3.11
CA PHE A 85 -3.57 -5.52 3.51
C PHE A 85 -4.35 -4.34 2.93
N TRP A 86 -4.64 -4.38 1.62
CA TRP A 86 -5.38 -3.31 0.94
C TRP A 86 -6.87 -3.27 1.34
N LEU A 87 -7.48 -4.43 1.58
CA LEU A 87 -8.83 -4.52 2.12
C LEU A 87 -8.89 -3.93 3.54
N GLY A 88 -7.94 -4.28 4.40
CA GLY A 88 -7.78 -3.69 5.74
C GLY A 88 -7.64 -2.17 5.68
N ARG A 89 -6.75 -1.66 4.82
CA ARG A 89 -6.61 -0.21 4.56
C ARG A 89 -7.90 0.45 4.10
N THR A 90 -8.71 -0.24 3.30
CA THR A 90 -10.03 0.24 2.86
C THR A 90 -10.99 0.36 4.05
N ILE A 91 -11.08 -0.67 4.90
CA ILE A 91 -11.91 -0.67 6.11
C ILE A 91 -11.48 0.45 7.06
N GLU A 92 -10.17 0.62 7.26
CA GLU A 92 -9.59 1.64 8.12
C GLU A 92 -9.93 3.07 7.70
N GLN A 93 -10.23 3.33 6.40
CA GLN A 93 -10.74 4.65 5.99
C GLN A 93 -12.06 4.97 6.69
N PHE A 94 -12.96 4.00 6.80
CA PHE A 94 -14.27 4.19 7.43
C PHE A 94 -14.19 4.16 8.96
N VAL A 95 -13.13 3.59 9.54
CA VAL A 95 -12.94 3.52 10.99
C VAL A 95 -12.20 4.76 11.52
N PHE A 96 -11.06 5.12 10.91
CA PHE A 96 -10.15 6.15 11.42
C PHE A 96 -10.23 7.48 10.65
N LEU A 97 -10.59 7.48 9.36
CA LEU A 97 -10.60 8.67 8.51
C LEU A 97 -12.02 9.02 8.03
N LYS A 98 -12.94 9.20 9.00
CA LYS A 98 -14.36 9.55 8.78
C LYS A 98 -14.54 11.00 8.32
N ILE A 99 -13.97 11.33 7.17
CA ILE A 99 -13.99 12.66 6.57
C ILE A 99 -14.66 12.56 5.21
N ASP A 100 -15.69 13.39 4.97
CA ASP A 100 -16.33 13.51 3.67
C ASP A 100 -15.55 14.49 2.79
N HIS A 101 -14.57 13.96 2.04
CA HIS A 101 -13.75 14.75 1.14
C HIS A 101 -13.43 13.95 -0.14
N PRO A 102 -13.51 14.55 -1.35
CA PRO A 102 -13.30 13.83 -2.61
C PRO A 102 -11.99 13.05 -2.70
N MET A 103 -10.89 13.58 -2.13
CA MET A 103 -9.61 12.88 -2.09
C MET A 103 -9.63 11.62 -1.23
N VAL A 104 -10.42 11.60 -0.15
CA VAL A 104 -10.57 10.42 0.72
C VAL A 104 -11.34 9.32 -0.03
N HIS A 105 -12.39 9.71 -0.78
CA HIS A 105 -13.13 8.79 -1.65
C HIS A 105 -12.25 8.23 -2.76
N LEU A 106 -11.48 9.08 -3.45
CA LEU A 106 -10.50 8.65 -4.45
C LEU A 106 -9.51 7.63 -3.88
N LEU A 107 -8.93 7.93 -2.72
CA LEU A 107 -7.98 7.05 -2.06
C LEU A 107 -8.61 5.70 -1.67
N THR A 108 -9.89 5.72 -1.28
CA THR A 108 -10.66 4.49 -0.98
C THR A 108 -10.82 3.61 -2.23
N TYR A 109 -11.18 4.20 -3.38
CA TYR A 109 -11.23 3.45 -4.64
C TYR A 109 -9.88 2.88 -5.03
N VAL A 110 -8.80 3.64 -4.83
CA VAL A 110 -7.44 3.16 -5.09
C VAL A 110 -7.12 1.94 -4.22
N PHE A 111 -7.47 1.95 -2.93
CA PHE A 111 -7.26 0.79 -2.05
C PHE A 111 -8.08 -0.44 -2.47
N ILE A 112 -9.32 -0.24 -2.89
CA ILE A 112 -10.16 -1.33 -3.45
C ILE A 112 -9.51 -1.91 -4.70
N ILE A 113 -9.00 -1.06 -5.59
CA ILE A 113 -8.25 -1.51 -6.79
C ILE A 113 -7.03 -2.32 -6.37
N GLY A 114 -6.27 -1.89 -5.36
CA GLY A 114 -5.15 -2.67 -4.80
C GLY A 114 -5.58 -4.05 -4.31
N ALA A 115 -6.67 -4.13 -3.54
CA ALA A 115 -7.18 -5.39 -3.03
C ALA A 115 -7.55 -6.36 -4.17
N LEU A 116 -8.23 -5.86 -5.20
CA LEU A 116 -8.60 -6.65 -6.37
C LEU A 116 -7.39 -7.05 -7.21
N LEU A 117 -6.45 -6.13 -7.44
CA LEU A 117 -5.26 -6.34 -8.26
C LEU A 117 -4.41 -7.50 -7.72
N PHE A 118 -4.28 -7.61 -6.40
CA PHE A 118 -3.56 -8.71 -5.75
C PHE A 118 -4.40 -9.99 -5.59
N ALA A 119 -5.74 -9.91 -5.62
CA ALA A 119 -6.60 -11.09 -5.52
C ALA A 119 -6.78 -11.81 -6.86
N ILE A 120 -6.92 -11.07 -7.97
CA ILE A 120 -7.23 -11.64 -9.29
C ILE A 120 -6.23 -12.72 -9.72
N PRO A 121 -4.90 -12.54 -9.60
CA PRO A 121 -3.93 -13.56 -10.04
C PRO A 121 -4.04 -14.90 -9.31
N ILE A 122 -4.75 -14.96 -8.18
CA ILE A 122 -4.99 -16.19 -7.40
C ILE A 122 -6.28 -16.90 -7.84
N LEU A 123 -7.20 -16.16 -8.47
CA LEU A 123 -8.56 -16.61 -8.77
C LEU A 123 -8.76 -17.06 -10.22
N ILE A 124 -7.81 -16.75 -11.11
CA ILE A 124 -7.88 -17.06 -12.55
C ILE A 124 -6.83 -18.06 -12.99
#